data_AF-A0AAU4T9L1-F1
#
_entry.id   AF-A0AAU4T9L1-F1
#
_cell.length_a   1.000
_cell.length_b   1.000
_cell.length_c   1.000
_cell.angle_alpha   90.00
_cell.angle_beta   90.00
_cell.angle_gamma   90.00
#
_symmetry.space_group_name_H-M   'P 1'
#
loop_
_entity.id
_entity.type
_entity.pdbx_description
1 polymer ?
#
loop_
_entity_poly.entity_id
_entity_poly.type
_entity_poly.pdbx_seq_one_letter_code
_entity_poly.pdbx_strand_id
1 'polypeptide(L)'
;MPYLERRFAAGCTNVTCLHRELIAENAPVTYQMVRACIATLRAAPPQAPPPPPTVRRVTGWLTRHPSTLSEDEHAALKDVLARCPELDTAAEHVRGFGDILTHRLGSTLPAWIDAVDASQLPGLTNFALHLLRDLDAVTAGLTLHWSSGGTEGAVNRIKKIKRQLYGRAGFELLRKMILLQ
;
A
#
# COMPACT_ATOMS: atom_id res chain seq x y z
N MET A 1 0.34 -35.29 13.90
CA MET A 1 1.08 -36.04 14.95
C MET A 1 2.30 -35.17 15.28
N PRO A 2 2.22 -34.31 16.32
CA PRO A 2 3.16 -33.19 16.50
C PRO A 2 4.61 -33.62 16.79
N TYR A 3 4.86 -34.90 17.09
CA TYR A 3 6.20 -35.46 17.24
C TYR A 3 6.90 -35.70 15.89
N LEU A 4 6.21 -36.35 14.94
CA LEU A 4 6.76 -36.68 13.63
C LEU A 4 7.05 -35.41 12.81
N GLU A 5 6.17 -34.41 12.90
CA GLU A 5 6.36 -33.08 12.28
C GLU A 5 7.62 -32.37 12.82
N ARG A 6 7.83 -32.39 14.15
CA ARG A 6 9.03 -31.80 14.78
C ARG A 6 10.32 -32.52 14.40
N ARG A 7 10.34 -33.86 14.40
CA ARG A 7 11.53 -34.65 14.00
C ARG A 7 11.83 -34.50 12.51
N PHE A 8 10.80 -34.38 11.67
CA PHE A 8 10.95 -34.10 10.24
C PHE A 8 11.53 -32.70 10.01
N ALA A 9 11.05 -31.67 10.72
CA ALA A 9 11.62 -30.32 10.68
C ALA A 9 13.07 -30.25 11.20
N ALA A 10 13.45 -31.12 12.13
CA ALA A 10 14.83 -31.30 12.60
C ALA A 10 15.73 -32.10 11.62
N GLY A 11 15.21 -32.47 10.44
CA GLY A 11 15.97 -33.17 9.38
C GLY A 11 15.96 -34.71 9.49
N CYS A 12 15.31 -35.29 10.50
CA CYS A 12 15.22 -36.75 10.63
C CYS A 12 14.16 -37.30 9.67
N THR A 13 14.62 -37.90 8.57
CA THR A 13 13.77 -38.46 7.50
C THR A 13 13.71 -39.99 7.48
N ASN A 14 14.40 -40.67 8.42
CA ASN A 14 14.48 -42.13 8.49
C ASN A 14 13.27 -42.72 9.23
N VAL A 15 12.36 -43.33 8.47
CA VAL A 15 11.11 -43.96 8.95
C VAL A 15 11.37 -45.04 10.01
N THR A 16 12.43 -45.83 9.84
CA THR A 16 12.76 -46.94 10.75
C THR A 16 13.26 -46.43 12.09
N CYS A 17 13.99 -45.31 12.11
CA CYS A 17 14.45 -44.66 13.35
C CYS A 17 13.26 -44.08 14.12
N LEU A 18 12.39 -43.36 13.42
CA LEU A 18 11.21 -42.71 14.01
C LEU A 18 10.20 -43.72 14.56
N HIS A 19 10.05 -44.88 13.90
CA HIS A 19 9.22 -45.97 14.41
C HIS A 19 9.79 -46.59 15.70
N ARG A 20 11.11 -46.76 15.82
CA ARG A 20 11.74 -47.25 17.06
C ARG A 20 11.58 -46.25 18.21
N GLU A 21 11.75 -44.97 17.94
CA GLU A 21 11.56 -43.90 18.94
C GLU A 21 10.12 -43.88 19.46
N LEU A 22 9.12 -43.99 18.58
CA LEU A 22 7.71 -44.03 18.97
C LEU A 22 7.32 -45.29 19.77
N ILE A 23 7.93 -46.44 19.45
CA ILE A 23 7.76 -47.67 20.26
C ILE A 23 8.41 -47.52 21.64
N ALA A 24 9.59 -46.90 21.72
CA ALA A 24 10.26 -46.65 23.00
C ALA A 24 9.48 -45.68 23.90
N GLU A 25 8.72 -44.75 23.31
CA GLU A 25 7.79 -43.85 24.01
C GLU A 25 6.41 -44.50 24.30
N ASN A 26 6.27 -45.81 24.08
CA ASN A 26 5.05 -46.60 24.35
C ASN A 26 3.82 -46.17 23.51
N ALA A 27 4.04 -45.56 22.34
CA ALA A 27 2.96 -45.12 21.47
C ALA A 27 2.43 -46.27 20.58
N PRO A 28 1.10 -46.42 20.42
CA PRO A 28 0.50 -47.46 19.58
C PRO A 28 0.56 -47.05 18.10
N VAL A 29 1.75 -47.14 17.48
CA VAL A 29 1.97 -46.71 16.09
C VAL A 29 2.61 -47.82 15.27
N THR A 30 1.97 -48.17 14.17
CA THR A 30 2.50 -49.16 13.23
C THR A 30 3.46 -48.52 12.23
N TYR A 31 4.48 -49.26 11.78
CA TYR A 31 5.44 -48.82 10.76
C TYR A 31 4.77 -48.20 9.51
N GLN A 32 3.67 -48.78 9.04
CA GLN A 32 2.86 -48.27 7.92
C GLN A 32 2.30 -46.86 8.17
N MET A 33 1.86 -46.57 9.41
CA MET A 33 1.33 -45.25 9.78
C MET A 33 2.43 -44.19 9.78
N VAL A 34 3.61 -44.52 10.31
CA VAL A 34 4.78 -43.64 10.32
C VAL A 34 5.25 -43.36 8.89
N ARG A 35 5.30 -44.39 8.04
CA ARG A 35 5.66 -44.28 6.62
C ARG A 35 4.67 -43.41 5.86
N ALA A 36 3.36 -43.61 6.05
CA ALA A 36 2.32 -42.81 5.42
C ALA A 36 2.39 -41.34 5.86
N CYS A 37 2.61 -41.08 7.15
CA CYS A 37 2.74 -39.73 7.68
C CYS A 37 3.98 -39.00 7.12
N ILE A 38 5.13 -39.66 7.07
CA ILE A 38 6.34 -39.08 6.47
C ILE A 38 6.16 -38.87 4.95
N ALA A 39 5.47 -39.78 4.26
CA ALA A 39 5.14 -39.58 2.85
C ALA A 39 4.26 -38.33 2.64
N THR A 40 3.26 -38.10 3.51
CA THR A 40 2.45 -36.87 3.46
C THR A 40 3.27 -35.61 3.78
N LEU A 41 4.22 -35.68 4.72
CA LEU A 41 5.10 -34.55 5.05
C LEU A 41 6.12 -34.23 3.96
N ARG A 42 6.58 -35.24 3.21
CA ARG A 42 7.45 -35.05 2.02
C ARG A 42 6.69 -34.54 0.81
N ALA A 43 5.42 -34.93 0.67
CA ALA A 43 4.55 -34.47 -0.41
C ALA A 43 4.02 -33.06 -0.17
N ALA A 44 4.03 -32.56 1.07
CA ALA A 44 3.75 -31.18 1.37
C ALA A 44 4.84 -30.30 0.73
N PRO A 45 4.50 -29.47 -0.27
CA PRO A 45 5.49 -28.58 -0.87
C PRO A 45 6.04 -27.64 0.21
N PRO A 46 7.34 -27.29 0.16
CA PRO A 46 7.86 -26.24 1.02
C PRO A 46 6.97 -25.01 0.84
N GLN A 47 6.47 -24.46 1.95
CA GLN A 47 5.67 -23.24 1.92
C GLN A 47 6.53 -22.16 1.26
N ALA A 48 6.20 -21.80 0.02
CA ALA A 48 6.90 -20.74 -0.68
C ALA A 48 6.76 -19.46 0.14
N PRO A 49 7.83 -18.65 0.28
CA PRO A 49 7.71 -17.36 0.93
C PRO A 49 6.60 -16.56 0.24
N PRO A 50 5.81 -15.79 1.00
CA PRO A 50 4.72 -15.02 0.42
C PRO A 50 5.29 -14.10 -0.68
N PRO A 51 4.55 -13.92 -1.78
CA PRO A 51 5.02 -13.07 -2.87
C PRO A 51 5.27 -11.65 -2.35
N PRO A 52 6.31 -10.95 -2.86
CA PRO A 52 6.57 -9.58 -2.45
C PRO A 52 5.36 -8.69 -2.75
N PRO A 53 5.13 -7.64 -1.95
CA PRO A 53 4.03 -6.71 -2.19
C PRO A 53 4.20 -6.02 -3.55
N THR A 54 3.09 -5.81 -4.23
CA THR A 54 3.08 -5.10 -5.51
C THR A 54 3.34 -3.60 -5.30
N VAL A 55 3.88 -2.93 -6.32
CA VAL A 55 4.11 -1.47 -6.30
C VAL A 55 2.86 -0.71 -5.88
N ARG A 56 1.70 -1.08 -6.45
CA ARG A 56 0.39 -0.47 -6.12
C ARG A 56 0.02 -0.63 -4.64
N ARG A 57 0.35 -1.76 -4.01
CA ARG A 57 0.10 -1.97 -2.57
C ARG A 57 0.99 -1.05 -1.75
N VAL A 58 2.29 -1.01 -2.06
CA VAL A 58 3.25 -0.15 -1.34
C VAL A 58 2.88 1.33 -1.47
N THR A 59 2.63 1.81 -2.69
CA THR A 59 2.18 3.19 -2.89
C THR A 59 0.87 3.48 -2.18
N GLY A 60 -0.07 2.53 -2.18
CA GLY A 60 -1.35 2.66 -1.48
C GLY A 60 -1.20 2.67 0.04
N TRP A 61 -0.17 2.05 0.61
CA TRP A 61 0.16 2.16 2.04
C TRP A 61 0.79 3.52 2.35
N LEU A 62 1.70 4.00 1.49
CA LEU A 62 2.39 5.28 1.66
C LEU A 62 1.45 6.49 1.62
N THR A 63 0.43 6.46 0.75
CA THR A 63 -0.50 7.59 0.58
C THR A 63 -1.74 7.53 1.49
N ARG A 64 -1.89 6.48 2.30
CA ARG A 64 -2.98 6.35 3.27
C ARG A 64 -2.57 6.94 4.61
N HIS A 65 -3.55 7.43 5.37
CA HIS A 65 -3.29 7.90 6.72
C HIS A 65 -2.84 6.72 7.61
N PRO A 66 -1.75 6.84 8.40
CA PRO A 66 -1.17 5.72 9.15
C PRO A 66 -2.16 4.98 10.04
N SER A 67 -3.09 5.70 10.69
CA SER A 67 -4.10 5.09 11.56
C SER A 67 -5.11 4.17 10.85
N THR A 68 -5.13 4.15 9.52
CA THR A 68 -6.07 3.34 8.73
C THR A 68 -5.49 2.02 8.25
N LEU A 69 -4.18 1.80 8.46
CA LEU A 69 -3.49 0.59 8.07
C LEU A 69 -3.67 -0.49 9.14
N SER A 70 -3.82 -1.76 8.74
CA SER A 70 -3.84 -2.86 9.70
C SER A 70 -2.46 -3.10 10.32
N GLU A 71 -2.39 -3.85 11.43
CA GLU A 71 -1.10 -4.24 12.03
C GLU A 71 -0.21 -5.01 11.04
N ASP A 72 -0.79 -5.93 10.25
CA ASP A 72 -0.08 -6.68 9.22
C ASP A 72 0.45 -5.76 8.10
N GLU A 73 -0.34 -4.75 7.70
CA GLU A 73 0.08 -3.77 6.71
C GLU A 73 1.21 -2.87 7.23
N HIS A 74 1.17 -2.50 8.52
CA HIS A 74 2.25 -1.75 9.17
C HIS A 74 3.55 -2.56 9.20
N ALA A 75 3.47 -3.83 9.59
CA ALA A 75 4.63 -4.72 9.61
C ALA A 75 5.22 -4.90 8.21
N ALA A 76 4.36 -5.16 7.20
CA ALA A 76 4.80 -5.32 5.83
C ALA A 76 5.39 -4.03 5.24
N LEU A 77 4.82 -2.86 5.55
CA LEU A 77 5.38 -1.58 5.12
C LEU A 77 6.75 -1.34 5.78
N LYS A 78 6.87 -1.57 7.10
CA LYS A 78 8.12 -1.42 7.84
C LYS A 78 9.23 -2.30 7.26
N ASP A 79 8.91 -3.55 6.93
CA ASP A 79 9.86 -4.48 6.30
C ASP A 79 10.34 -4.01 4.92
N VAL A 80 9.46 -3.36 4.16
CA VAL A 80 9.80 -2.79 2.85
C VAL A 80 10.68 -1.55 3.00
N LEU A 81 10.34 -0.64 3.91
CA LEU A 81 11.13 0.58 4.17
C LEU A 81 12.53 0.26 4.70
N ALA A 82 12.65 -0.74 5.57
CA ALA A 82 13.95 -1.18 6.10
C ALA A 82 14.92 -1.72 5.03
N ARG A 83 14.41 -2.11 3.85
CA ARG A 83 15.23 -2.62 2.74
C ARG A 83 15.71 -1.53 1.78
N CYS A 84 15.06 -0.37 1.76
CA CYS A 84 15.34 0.72 0.83
C CYS A 84 15.29 2.08 1.56
N PRO A 85 16.43 2.60 2.03
CA PRO A 85 16.50 3.89 2.73
C PRO A 85 15.88 5.06 1.94
N GLU A 86 16.05 5.07 0.62
CA GLU A 86 15.48 6.09 -0.26
C GLU A 86 13.94 6.08 -0.24
N LEU A 87 13.35 4.89 -0.08
CA LEU A 87 11.90 4.73 0.04
C LEU A 87 11.39 5.16 1.41
N ASP A 88 12.19 4.97 2.46
CA ASP A 88 11.89 5.46 3.81
C ASP A 88 11.87 6.99 3.84
N THR A 89 12.89 7.65 3.28
CA THR A 89 12.91 9.11 3.10
C THR A 89 11.72 9.59 2.25
N ALA A 90 11.39 8.89 1.16
CA ALA A 90 10.20 9.21 0.38
C ALA A 90 8.91 9.10 1.20
N ALA A 91 8.78 8.09 2.05
CA ALA A 91 7.63 7.88 2.93
C ALA A 91 7.47 9.03 3.93
N GLU A 92 8.56 9.51 4.51
CA GLU A 92 8.56 10.67 5.40
C GLU A 92 8.06 11.93 4.70
N HIS A 93 8.57 12.22 3.50
CA HIS A 93 8.14 13.38 2.72
C HIS A 93 6.66 13.30 2.32
N VAL A 94 6.18 12.12 1.92
CA VAL A 94 4.76 11.89 1.58
C VAL A 94 3.86 12.11 2.79
N ARG A 95 4.25 11.61 3.98
CA ARG A 95 3.51 11.85 5.23
C ARG A 95 3.48 13.33 5.60
N GLY A 96 4.65 14.00 5.57
CA GLY A 96 4.72 15.43 5.86
C GLY A 96 3.85 16.28 4.92
N PHE A 97 3.79 15.93 3.64
CA PHE A 97 2.89 16.60 2.70
C PHE A 97 1.41 16.31 3.01
N GLY A 98 1.10 15.07 3.40
CA GLY A 98 -0.23 14.67 3.87
C GLY A 98 -0.69 15.47 5.09
N ASP A 99 0.21 15.74 6.03
CA ASP A 99 -0.08 16.57 7.21
C ASP A 99 -0.34 18.02 6.82
N ILE A 100 0.45 18.59 5.90
CA ILE A 100 0.22 19.93 5.36
C ILE A 100 -1.16 20.04 4.71
N LEU A 101 -1.54 19.04 3.89
CA LEU A 101 -2.86 18.96 3.25
C LEU A 101 -4.00 18.86 4.28
N THR A 102 -3.84 17.99 5.27
CA THR A 102 -4.89 17.67 6.26
C THR A 102 -5.11 18.83 7.23
N HIS A 103 -4.03 19.45 7.70
CA HIS A 103 -4.06 20.52 8.70
C HIS A 103 -4.02 21.92 8.11
N ARG A 104 -4.01 22.04 6.78
CA ARG A 104 -3.94 23.32 6.05
C ARG A 104 -2.76 24.20 6.48
N LEU A 105 -1.58 23.60 6.51
CA LEU A 105 -0.34 24.25 6.93
C LEU A 105 0.42 24.84 5.74
N GLY A 106 -0.25 25.58 4.86
CA GLY A 106 0.37 26.09 3.63
C GLY A 106 1.63 26.96 3.84
N SER A 107 1.80 27.56 5.03
CA SER A 107 3.00 28.32 5.40
C SER A 107 4.26 27.46 5.59
N THR A 108 4.13 26.16 5.85
CA THR A 108 5.27 25.25 6.01
C THR A 108 5.69 24.60 4.70
N LEU A 109 4.93 24.83 3.61
CA LEU A 109 5.21 24.27 2.29
C LEU A 109 6.62 24.60 1.76
N PRO A 110 7.15 25.84 1.87
CA PRO A 110 8.50 26.14 1.38
C PRO A 110 9.58 25.30 2.08
N ALA A 111 9.49 25.17 3.41
CA ALA A 111 10.43 24.35 4.18
C ALA A 111 10.33 22.86 3.81
N TRP A 112 9.14 22.37 3.50
CA TRP A 112 8.95 21.01 2.99
C TRP A 112 9.56 20.84 1.59
N ILE A 113 9.43 21.82 0.69
CA ILE A 113 10.06 21.79 -0.64
C ILE A 113 11.59 21.73 -0.50
N ASP A 114 12.18 22.57 0.35
CA ASP A 114 13.63 22.58 0.59
C ASP A 114 14.13 21.22 1.13
N ALA A 115 13.37 20.61 2.04
CA ALA A 115 13.70 19.28 2.58
C ALA A 115 13.62 18.18 1.50
N VAL A 116 12.64 18.24 0.59
CA VAL A 116 12.50 17.30 -0.52
C VAL A 116 13.57 17.51 -1.61
N ASP A 117 14.00 18.76 -1.82
CA ASP A 117 15.10 19.06 -2.73
C ASP A 117 16.43 18.51 -2.17
N ALA A 118 16.66 18.67 -0.87
CA ALA A 118 17.86 18.14 -0.20
C ALA A 118 17.97 16.61 -0.23
N SER A 119 16.85 15.87 -0.29
CA SER A 119 16.88 14.41 -0.36
C SER A 119 17.24 13.85 -1.75
N GLN A 120 17.29 14.70 -2.78
CA GLN A 120 17.74 14.35 -4.14
C GLN A 120 17.01 13.14 -4.75
N LEU A 121 15.74 12.96 -4.41
CA LEU A 121 14.88 11.91 -4.96
C LEU A 121 14.21 12.40 -6.24
N PRO A 122 14.65 12.00 -7.46
CA PRO A 122 14.34 12.74 -8.69
C PRO A 122 12.86 12.95 -8.96
N GLY A 123 12.02 11.95 -8.66
CA GLY A 123 10.56 12.06 -8.84
C GLY A 123 9.89 13.03 -7.87
N LEU A 124 10.31 13.01 -6.60
CA LEU A 124 9.77 13.87 -5.54
C LEU A 124 10.32 15.29 -5.62
N THR A 125 11.63 15.44 -5.85
CA THR A 125 12.31 16.71 -6.10
C THR A 125 11.66 17.46 -7.25
N ASN A 126 11.48 16.80 -8.40
CA ASN A 126 10.84 17.45 -9.54
C ASN A 126 9.40 17.86 -9.23
N PHE A 127 8.64 17.06 -8.49
CA PHE A 127 7.30 17.43 -8.04
C PHE A 127 7.33 18.69 -7.14
N ALA A 128 8.19 18.70 -6.12
CA ALA A 128 8.30 19.80 -5.17
C ALA A 128 8.72 21.11 -5.85
N LEU A 129 9.71 21.06 -6.74
CA LEU A 129 10.17 22.23 -7.49
C LEU A 129 9.09 22.78 -8.44
N HIS A 130 8.24 21.93 -9.00
CA HIS A 130 7.12 22.38 -9.83
C HIS A 130 6.09 23.19 -9.05
N LEU A 131 5.92 22.94 -7.75
CA LEU A 131 5.01 23.73 -6.90
C LEU A 131 5.45 25.18 -6.76
N LEU A 132 6.75 25.47 -6.89
CA LEU A 132 7.28 26.83 -6.79
C LEU A 132 6.75 27.76 -7.89
N ARG A 133 6.34 27.22 -9.05
CA ARG A 133 5.82 28.03 -10.17
C ARG A 133 4.54 28.78 -9.80
N ASP A 134 3.72 28.18 -8.95
CA ASP A 134 2.43 28.71 -8.52
C ASP A 134 2.34 28.75 -6.98
N LEU A 135 3.48 29.03 -6.31
CA LEU A 135 3.61 28.87 -4.86
C LEU A 135 2.51 29.60 -4.09
N ASP A 136 2.22 30.86 -4.42
CA ASP A 136 1.17 31.64 -3.76
C ASP A 136 -0.22 30.97 -3.87
N ALA A 137 -0.54 30.43 -5.05
CA ALA A 137 -1.81 29.75 -5.30
C ALA A 137 -1.89 28.41 -4.54
N VAL A 138 -0.79 27.65 -4.53
CA VAL A 138 -0.70 26.37 -3.80
C VAL A 138 -0.78 26.63 -2.30
N THR A 139 -0.03 27.58 -1.76
CA THR A 139 -0.09 27.99 -0.36
C THR A 139 -1.49 28.46 0.03
N ALA A 140 -2.16 29.26 -0.79
CA ALA A 140 -3.54 29.67 -0.56
C ALA A 140 -4.49 28.47 -0.53
N GLY A 141 -4.37 27.53 -1.49
CA GLY A 141 -5.16 26.30 -1.53
C GLY A 141 -4.93 25.37 -0.33
N LEU A 142 -3.72 25.39 0.22
CA LEU A 142 -3.33 24.65 1.42
C LEU A 142 -3.55 25.42 2.72
N THR A 143 -4.13 26.62 2.70
CA THR A 143 -4.36 27.42 3.92
C THR A 143 -5.84 27.78 4.08
N LEU A 144 -6.48 28.20 2.99
CA LEU A 144 -7.87 28.61 3.00
C LEU A 144 -8.80 27.40 3.12
N HIS A 145 -9.98 27.59 3.72
CA HIS A 145 -11.01 26.56 3.81
C HIS A 145 -11.78 26.35 2.49
N TRP A 146 -11.64 27.29 1.55
CA TRP A 146 -12.28 27.27 0.24
C TRP A 146 -11.71 26.16 -0.64
N SER A 147 -12.57 25.48 -1.39
CA SER A 147 -12.17 24.48 -2.37
C SER A 147 -12.82 24.75 -3.73
N SER A 148 -12.14 24.37 -4.81
CA SER A 148 -12.69 24.38 -6.16
C SER A 148 -13.74 23.29 -6.39
N GLY A 149 -14.02 22.42 -5.41
CA GLY A 149 -14.85 21.23 -5.58
C GLY A 149 -16.27 21.51 -6.07
N GLY A 150 -16.90 22.60 -5.59
CA GLY A 150 -18.22 23.02 -6.10
C GLY A 150 -18.18 23.43 -7.57
N THR A 151 -17.17 24.21 -7.94
CA THR A 151 -16.94 24.67 -9.33
C THR A 151 -16.59 23.50 -10.26
N GLU A 152 -15.70 22.62 -9.82
CA GLU A 152 -15.30 21.40 -10.55
C GLU A 152 -16.47 20.44 -10.73
N GLY A 153 -17.32 20.28 -9.71
CA GLY A 153 -18.54 19.51 -9.79
C GLY A 153 -19.50 20.06 -10.85
N ALA A 154 -19.72 21.38 -10.85
CA ALA A 154 -20.53 22.04 -11.86
C ALA A 154 -19.94 21.87 -13.27
N VAL A 155 -18.63 22.06 -13.44
CA VAL A 155 -17.93 21.85 -14.72
C VAL A 155 -18.06 20.40 -15.18
N ASN A 156 -17.92 19.42 -14.28
CA ASN A 156 -18.09 18.00 -14.62
C ASN A 156 -19.53 17.68 -15.03
N ARG A 157 -20.54 18.25 -14.36
CA ARG A 157 -21.94 18.12 -14.76
C ARG A 157 -22.16 18.69 -16.16
N ILE A 158 -21.63 19.87 -16.45
CA ILE A 158 -21.71 20.49 -17.79
C ILE A 158 -21.04 19.61 -18.84
N LYS A 159 -19.83 19.11 -18.56
CA LYS A 159 -19.09 18.19 -19.45
C LYS A 159 -19.87 16.91 -19.69
N LYS A 160 -20.55 16.36 -18.68
CA LYS A 160 -21.41 15.17 -18.80
C LYS A 160 -22.58 15.44 -19.74
N ILE A 161 -23.29 16.55 -19.57
CA ILE A 161 -24.42 16.94 -20.43
C ILE A 161 -23.93 17.15 -21.88
N LYS A 162 -22.82 17.86 -22.08
CA LYS A 162 -22.21 18.01 -23.42
C LYS A 162 -21.89 16.67 -24.06
N ARG A 163 -21.33 15.71 -23.32
CA ARG A 163 -21.01 14.35 -23.82
C ARG A 163 -22.28 13.56 -24.16
N GLN A 164 -23.33 13.65 -23.36
CA GLN A 164 -24.64 13.04 -23.65
C GLN A 164 -25.25 13.60 -24.95
N LEU A 165 -24.99 14.88 -25.24
CA LEU A 165 -25.44 15.56 -26.45
C LEU A 165 -24.41 15.52 -27.59
N TYR A 166 -23.45 14.58 -27.55
CA TYR A 166 -22.42 14.39 -28.57
C TYR A 166 -21.62 15.65 -28.93
N GLY A 167 -21.44 16.55 -27.96
CA GLY A 167 -20.74 17.83 -28.14
C GLY A 167 -21.53 18.89 -28.93
N ARG A 168 -22.76 18.60 -29.38
CA ARG A 168 -23.57 19.50 -30.22
C ARG A 168 -24.37 20.54 -29.44
N ALA A 169 -24.20 20.58 -28.12
CA ALA A 169 -24.94 21.46 -27.25
C ALA A 169 -24.29 22.86 -27.17
N GLY A 170 -24.93 23.84 -27.80
CA GLY A 170 -24.64 25.26 -27.60
C GLY A 170 -25.09 25.76 -26.22
N PHE A 171 -24.76 27.02 -25.91
CA PHE A 171 -25.04 27.62 -24.59
C PHE A 171 -26.52 27.53 -24.18
N GLU A 172 -27.44 27.90 -25.08
CA GLU A 172 -28.88 27.90 -24.79
C GLU A 172 -29.43 26.50 -24.46
N LEU A 173 -28.96 25.47 -25.18
CA LEU A 173 -29.39 24.09 -24.94
C LEU A 173 -28.84 23.57 -23.60
N LEU A 174 -27.59 23.90 -23.28
CA LEU A 174 -26.98 23.57 -21.99
C LEU A 174 -27.70 24.27 -20.84
N ARG A 175 -27.99 25.56 -20.98
CA ARG A 175 -28.73 26.35 -19.98
C ARG A 175 -30.08 25.72 -19.69
N LYS A 176 -30.85 25.38 -20.73
CA LYS A 176 -32.16 24.70 -20.58
C LYS A 176 -32.02 23.37 -19.85
N MET A 177 -31.07 22.52 -20.25
CA MET A 177 -30.86 21.21 -19.61
C MET A 177 -30.37 21.27 -18.17
N ILE A 178 -29.59 22.29 -17.82
CA ILE A 178 -29.07 22.48 -16.46
C ILE A 178 -30.18 22.96 -15.50
N LEU A 179 -31.08 23.83 -15.98
CA LEU A 179 -32.18 24.43 -15.22
C LEU A 179 -33.43 23.54 -15.11
N LEU A 180 -33.62 22.58 -16.01
CA LEU A 180 -34.77 21.67 -16.05
C LEU A 180 -34.55 20.33 -15.31
N GLN A 181 -33.40 20.15 -14.66
CA GLN A 181 -32.98 18.93 -13.96
C GLN A 181 -33.05 19.08 -12.45
#